data_AF-A0A9Q1GVB2-F1
#
_entry.id   AF-A0A9Q1GVB2-F1
#
_cell.length_a   1.000
_cell.length_b   1.000
_cell.length_c   1.000
_cell.angle_alpha   90.00
_cell.angle_beta   90.00
_cell.angle_gamma   90.00
#
_symmetry.space_group_name_H-M   'P 1'
#
loop_
_entity.id
_entity.type
_entity.pdbx_description
1 polymer ?
#
loop_
_entity_poly.entity_id
_entity_poly.type
_entity_poly.pdbx_seq_one_letter_code
_entity_poly.pdbx_strand_id
1 'polypeptide(L)'
;MFKPEKSKERLAWAKTATLLDAIASNFVKDKASRGERSEFVTEFQRSYMSQGYVGSHRIMQPNKRKEKRLLGALLSTLNQLSLDALVNYGRDIRHQLYQAWDKWLRTWEQEGDRHKGEGELLVHIIELCAGRCLSEDVLSHPYTLCLLDVTNQVEANRQVQDMGVRVINPNDSQTSRVQEDMQKLVKLVLSNTSNGADPCLKQTFLAVAKTFYYAAHCSPQEIDDHIAKVLFQRVD
;
A
#
# COMPACT_ATOMS: atom_id res chain seq x y z
N MET A 1 9.19 -6.06 -8.84
CA MET A 1 10.34 -6.68 -8.14
C MET A 1 10.28 -8.17 -8.37
N PHE A 2 11.30 -8.84 -8.91
CA PHE A 2 11.25 -10.30 -9.19
C PHE A 2 12.49 -11.08 -8.70
N LYS A 3 13.62 -10.38 -8.49
CA LYS A 3 14.88 -10.96 -8.01
C LYS A 3 14.67 -11.82 -6.74
N PRO A 4 15.19 -13.07 -6.64
CA PRO A 4 14.95 -13.96 -5.51
C PRO A 4 15.24 -13.35 -4.13
N GLU A 5 16.29 -12.52 -4.04
CA GLU A 5 16.76 -11.86 -2.82
C GLU A 5 15.71 -10.88 -2.27
N LYS A 6 14.82 -10.39 -3.13
CA LYS A 6 13.72 -9.46 -2.79
C LYS A 6 12.43 -10.18 -2.37
N SER A 7 12.51 -11.46 -2.00
CA SER A 7 11.33 -12.28 -1.67
C SER A 7 10.53 -11.72 -0.49
N LYS A 8 11.21 -11.26 0.57
CA LYS A 8 10.57 -10.66 1.76
C LYS A 8 9.83 -9.37 1.41
N GLU A 9 10.48 -8.52 0.62
CA GLU A 9 9.92 -7.27 0.13
C GLU A 9 8.66 -7.53 -0.72
N ARG A 10 8.70 -8.52 -1.64
CA ARG A 10 7.53 -8.94 -2.43
C ARG A 10 6.39 -9.49 -1.57
N LEU A 11 6.72 -10.32 -0.58
CA LEU A 11 5.71 -10.93 0.29
C LEU A 11 5.02 -9.87 1.17
N ALA A 12 5.79 -8.94 1.72
CA ALA A 12 5.27 -7.82 2.50
C ALA A 12 4.34 -6.94 1.65
N TRP A 13 4.75 -6.62 0.43
CA TRP A 13 3.92 -5.91 -0.54
C TRP A 13 2.60 -6.65 -0.81
N ALA A 14 2.67 -7.91 -1.25
CA ALA A 14 1.48 -8.68 -1.61
C ALA A 14 0.48 -8.82 -0.46
N LYS A 15 0.97 -9.10 0.76
CA LYS A 15 0.12 -9.18 1.96
C LYS A 15 -0.55 -7.84 2.28
N THR A 16 0.20 -6.74 2.19
CA THR A 16 -0.30 -5.39 2.47
C THR A 16 -1.39 -4.99 1.47
N ALA A 17 -1.14 -5.19 0.17
CA ALA A 17 -2.13 -4.93 -0.88
C ALA A 17 -3.40 -5.76 -0.68
N THR A 18 -3.26 -7.05 -0.34
CA THR A 18 -4.42 -7.93 -0.06
C THR A 18 -5.23 -7.45 1.14
N LEU A 19 -4.56 -6.99 2.20
CA LEU A 19 -5.24 -6.45 3.40
C LEU A 19 -5.96 -5.13 3.10
N LEU A 20 -5.34 -4.25 2.31
CA LEU A 20 -5.98 -3.02 1.82
C LEU A 20 -7.26 -3.33 1.04
N ASP A 21 -7.19 -4.27 0.09
CA ASP A 21 -8.34 -4.74 -0.68
C ASP A 21 -9.45 -5.30 0.23
N ALA A 22 -9.07 -6.12 1.21
CA ALA A 22 -10.00 -6.74 2.14
C ALA A 22 -10.70 -5.71 3.05
N ILE A 23 -9.96 -4.72 3.56
CA ILE A 23 -10.51 -3.61 4.33
C ILE A 23 -11.46 -2.79 3.46
N ALA A 24 -11.00 -2.28 2.32
CA ALA A 24 -11.84 -1.47 1.45
C ALA A 24 -13.13 -2.22 1.05
N SER A 25 -13.00 -3.49 0.62
CA SER A 25 -14.14 -4.30 0.19
C SER A 25 -15.14 -4.60 1.30
N ASN A 26 -14.68 -4.81 2.53
CA ASN A 26 -15.57 -5.12 3.65
C ASN A 26 -16.46 -3.92 4.00
N PHE A 27 -15.93 -2.70 3.93
CA PHE A 27 -16.64 -1.49 4.31
C PHE A 27 -17.40 -0.82 3.15
N VAL A 28 -16.99 -1.04 1.90
CA VAL A 28 -17.74 -0.58 0.71
C VAL A 28 -19.02 -1.41 0.52
N LYS A 29 -18.94 -2.74 0.67
CA LYS A 29 -20.10 -3.64 0.50
C LYS A 29 -21.23 -3.32 1.47
N ASP A 30 -20.89 -2.89 2.68
CA ASP A 30 -21.84 -2.62 3.76
C ASP A 30 -22.28 -1.14 3.82
N LYS A 31 -21.89 -0.30 2.85
CA LYS A 31 -22.08 1.17 2.87
C LYS A 31 -21.69 1.78 4.21
N ALA A 32 -20.54 1.34 4.74
CA ALA A 32 -20.17 1.63 6.10
C ALA A 32 -20.07 3.14 6.36
N SER A 33 -20.74 3.57 7.41
CA SER A 33 -20.67 4.93 7.92
C SER A 33 -19.25 5.28 8.37
N ARG A 34 -18.97 6.58 8.46
CA ARG A 34 -17.73 7.07 9.10
C ARG A 34 -17.60 6.55 10.54
N GLY A 35 -18.72 6.35 11.24
CA GLY A 35 -18.72 5.79 12.60
C GLY A 35 -18.21 4.35 12.65
N GLU A 36 -18.60 3.49 11.70
CA GLU A 36 -18.13 2.10 11.63
C GLU A 36 -16.65 2.01 11.29
N ARG A 37 -16.16 2.87 10.38
CA ARG A 37 -14.73 3.01 10.10
C ARG A 37 -13.97 3.48 11.35
N SER A 38 -14.51 4.46 12.07
CA SER A 38 -13.92 4.99 13.31
C SER A 38 -13.81 3.92 14.41
N GLU A 39 -14.82 3.06 14.54
CA GLU A 39 -14.78 1.95 15.50
C GLU A 39 -13.69 0.94 15.15
N PHE A 40 -13.53 0.62 13.86
CA PHE A 40 -12.45 -0.26 13.38
C PHE A 40 -11.06 0.33 13.68
N VAL A 41 -10.85 1.62 13.37
CA VAL A 41 -9.57 2.31 13.66
C VAL A 41 -9.27 2.38 15.15
N THR A 42 -10.29 2.70 15.97
CA THR A 42 -10.16 2.74 17.43
C THR A 42 -9.80 1.36 17.99
N GLU A 43 -10.41 0.30 17.47
CA GLU A 43 -10.12 -1.06 17.91
C GLU A 43 -8.73 -1.52 17.46
N PHE A 44 -8.26 -1.12 16.28
CA PHE A 44 -6.88 -1.33 15.84
C PHE A 44 -5.88 -0.68 16.82
N GLN A 45 -6.10 0.59 17.17
CA GLN A 45 -5.23 1.33 18.09
C GLN A 45 -5.22 0.71 19.49
N ARG A 46 -6.40 0.37 20.00
CA ARG A 46 -6.56 -0.31 21.30
C ARG A 46 -5.88 -1.68 21.31
N SER A 47 -6.05 -2.45 20.24
CA SER A 47 -5.45 -3.78 20.10
C SER A 47 -3.93 -3.70 20.13
N TYR A 48 -3.32 -2.73 19.44
CA TYR A 48 -1.88 -2.52 19.49
C TYR A 48 -1.40 -2.11 20.89
N MET A 49 -2.07 -1.13 21.53
CA MET A 49 -1.72 -0.69 22.89
C MET A 49 -1.88 -1.80 23.95
N SER A 50 -2.84 -2.71 23.75
CA SER A 50 -3.12 -3.82 24.66
C SER A 50 -2.24 -5.06 24.43
N GLN A 51 -1.40 -5.12 23.39
CA GLN A 51 -0.45 -6.22 23.21
C GLN A 51 0.57 -6.34 24.37
N GLY A 52 0.69 -5.33 25.24
CA GLY A 52 1.45 -5.38 26.50
C GLY A 52 0.61 -5.60 27.76
N TYR A 53 -0.73 -5.59 27.67
CA TYR A 53 -1.64 -5.74 28.81
C TYR A 53 -2.60 -6.92 28.58
N VAL A 54 -2.29 -8.05 29.22
CA VAL A 54 -3.14 -9.25 29.29
C VAL A 54 -4.44 -8.88 30.01
N GLY A 55 -5.46 -8.36 29.31
CA GLY A 55 -6.70 -8.03 30.00
C GLY A 55 -7.87 -7.39 29.27
N SER A 56 -7.74 -6.87 28.04
CA SER A 56 -8.89 -6.21 27.37
C SER A 56 -9.43 -7.01 26.19
N HIS A 57 -10.06 -8.14 26.48
CA HIS A 57 -11.06 -8.72 25.59
C HIS A 57 -12.41 -8.04 25.85
N ARG A 58 -12.67 -6.87 25.27
CA ARG A 58 -14.08 -6.50 25.03
C ARG A 58 -14.54 -7.16 23.75
N ILE A 59 -15.61 -7.92 23.89
CA ILE A 59 -16.29 -8.64 22.83
C ILE A 59 -16.91 -7.57 21.92
N MET A 60 -16.30 -7.32 20.76
CA MET A 60 -16.99 -6.72 19.62
C MET A 60 -18.35 -7.42 19.47
N GLN A 61 -19.42 -6.65 19.27
CA GLN A 61 -20.77 -7.19 19.17
C GLN A 61 -20.80 -8.41 18.22
N PRO A 62 -21.59 -9.45 18.51
CA PRO A 62 -21.60 -10.71 17.74
C PRO A 62 -21.81 -10.50 16.23
N ASN A 63 -22.43 -9.38 15.85
CA ASN A 63 -22.72 -9.00 14.47
C ASN A 63 -21.47 -8.55 13.68
N LYS A 64 -20.34 -8.25 14.34
CA LYS A 64 -19.10 -7.73 13.73
C LYS A 64 -17.99 -8.77 13.58
N ARG A 65 -18.34 -10.06 13.50
CA ARG A 65 -17.38 -11.18 13.43
C ARG A 65 -16.39 -11.06 12.25
N LYS A 66 -16.81 -10.49 11.12
CA LYS A 66 -15.96 -10.28 9.94
C LYS A 66 -14.87 -9.24 10.20
N GLU A 67 -15.25 -8.06 10.68
CA GLU A 67 -14.32 -6.98 11.07
C GLU A 67 -13.29 -7.47 12.10
N LYS A 68 -13.71 -8.26 13.09
CA LYS A 68 -12.81 -8.82 14.11
C LYS A 68 -11.77 -9.77 13.50
N ARG A 69 -12.19 -10.62 12.56
CA ARG A 69 -11.29 -11.53 11.85
C ARG A 69 -10.31 -10.75 10.97
N LEU A 70 -10.79 -9.71 10.29
CA LEU A 70 -9.96 -8.86 9.46
C LEU A 70 -8.92 -8.10 10.28
N LEU A 71 -9.32 -7.53 11.42
CA LEU A 71 -8.40 -6.90 12.35
C LEU A 71 -7.36 -7.89 12.89
N GLY A 72 -7.79 -9.10 13.27
CA GLY A 72 -6.88 -10.17 13.68
C GLY A 72 -5.88 -10.55 12.59
N ALA A 73 -6.32 -10.64 11.33
CA ALA A 73 -5.46 -10.92 10.19
C ALA A 73 -4.44 -9.80 9.93
N LEU A 74 -4.88 -8.52 10.04
CA LEU A 74 -3.99 -7.36 9.95
C LEU A 74 -2.91 -7.43 11.03
N LEU A 75 -3.30 -7.51 12.30
CA LEU A 75 -2.36 -7.54 13.44
C LEU A 75 -1.40 -8.74 13.37
N SER A 76 -1.91 -9.92 13.02
CA SER A 76 -1.08 -11.12 12.85
C SER A 76 -0.08 -10.94 11.71
N THR A 77 -0.47 -10.27 10.63
CA THR A 77 0.43 -9.98 9.51
C THR A 77 1.52 -9.00 9.93
N LEU A 78 1.19 -7.93 10.66
CA LEU A 78 2.19 -6.99 11.16
C LEU A 78 3.20 -7.66 12.10
N ASN A 79 2.70 -8.52 12.99
CA ASN A 79 3.55 -9.30 13.90
C ASN A 79 4.47 -10.26 13.12
N GLN A 80 3.95 -10.92 12.08
CA GLN A 80 4.76 -11.79 11.24
C GLN A 80 5.85 -11.01 10.49
N LEU A 81 5.52 -9.86 9.88
CA LEU A 81 6.48 -9.02 9.17
C LEU A 81 7.55 -8.46 10.13
N SER A 82 7.16 -8.05 11.34
CA SER A 82 8.07 -7.62 12.40
C SER A 82 9.02 -8.74 12.81
N LEU A 83 8.50 -9.96 13.03
CA LEU A 83 9.32 -11.11 13.39
C LEU A 83 10.29 -11.50 12.26
N ASP A 84 9.81 -11.52 11.01
CA ASP A 84 10.65 -11.74 9.83
C ASP A 84 11.80 -10.71 9.77
N ALA A 85 11.50 -9.42 9.95
CA ALA A 85 12.52 -8.37 9.93
C ALA A 85 13.52 -8.48 11.09
N LEU A 86 13.05 -8.86 12.28
CA LEU A 86 13.91 -9.11 13.43
C LEU A 86 14.87 -10.28 13.19
N VAL A 87 14.37 -11.39 12.63
CA VAL A 87 15.18 -12.58 12.34
C VAL A 87 16.19 -12.32 11.22
N ASN A 88 15.81 -11.60 10.16
CA ASN A 88 16.65 -11.42 8.98
C ASN A 88 17.62 -10.22 9.11
N TYR A 89 17.24 -9.18 9.84
CA TYR A 89 18.01 -7.92 9.91
C TYR A 89 18.33 -7.46 11.33
N GLY A 90 17.89 -8.19 12.37
CA GLY A 90 18.12 -7.81 13.77
C GLY A 90 17.36 -6.55 14.20
N ARG A 91 16.32 -6.14 13.46
CA ARG A 91 15.58 -4.89 13.71
C ARG A 91 14.14 -5.16 14.10
N ASP A 92 13.72 -4.60 15.23
CA ASP A 92 12.30 -4.56 15.58
C ASP A 92 11.61 -3.36 14.90
N ILE A 93 10.84 -3.66 13.86
CA ILE A 93 10.07 -2.67 13.08
C ILE A 93 8.60 -2.60 13.48
N ARG A 94 8.17 -3.27 14.56
CA ARG A 94 6.74 -3.40 14.93
C ARG A 94 6.05 -2.05 15.08
N HIS A 95 6.72 -1.12 15.76
CA HIS A 95 6.18 0.21 15.99
C HIS A 95 6.05 1.01 14.69
N GLN A 96 7.03 0.91 13.80
CA GLN A 96 7.04 1.61 12.50
C GLN A 96 5.95 1.05 11.57
N LEU A 97 5.79 -0.29 11.54
CA LEU A 97 4.69 -0.93 10.82
C LEU A 97 3.34 -0.42 11.33
N TYR A 98 3.16 -0.38 12.65
CA TYR A 98 1.92 0.12 13.25
C TYR A 98 1.67 1.59 12.90
N GLN A 99 2.68 2.46 13.00
CA GLN A 99 2.54 3.89 12.67
C GLN A 99 2.15 4.10 11.21
N ALA A 100 2.77 3.37 10.27
CA ALA A 100 2.43 3.46 8.85
C ALA A 100 0.97 3.06 8.60
N TRP A 101 0.51 1.96 9.21
CA TRP A 101 -0.88 1.52 9.12
C TRP A 101 -1.86 2.47 9.82
N ASP A 102 -1.52 3.00 11.00
CA ASP A 102 -2.37 3.97 11.72
C ASP A 102 -2.55 5.25 10.91
N LYS A 103 -1.48 5.75 10.27
CA LYS A 103 -1.54 6.91 9.39
C LYS A 103 -2.53 6.68 8.23
N TRP A 104 -2.38 5.57 7.50
CA TRP A 104 -3.29 5.24 6.40
C TRP A 104 -4.73 5.05 6.88
N LEU A 105 -4.93 4.31 7.99
CA LEU A 105 -6.26 4.06 8.55
C LEU A 105 -6.99 5.34 8.95
N ARG A 106 -6.29 6.34 9.49
CA ARG A 106 -6.87 7.65 9.82
C ARG A 106 -7.31 8.41 8.57
N THR A 107 -6.50 8.41 7.51
CA THR A 107 -6.89 9.02 6.23
C THR A 107 -8.13 8.33 5.66
N TRP A 108 -8.12 6.99 5.65
CA TRP A 108 -9.24 6.18 5.19
C TRP A 108 -10.50 6.35 6.06
N GLU A 109 -10.38 6.52 7.37
CA GLU A 109 -11.49 6.79 8.29
C GLU A 109 -12.22 8.09 7.94
N GLN A 110 -11.49 9.14 7.55
CA GLN A 110 -12.09 10.42 7.19
C GLN A 110 -12.77 10.35 5.82
N GLU A 111 -12.04 9.82 4.83
CA GLU A 111 -12.39 10.04 3.43
C GLU A 111 -13.09 8.84 2.79
N GLY A 112 -12.83 7.63 3.30
CA GLY A 112 -13.43 6.37 2.83
C GLY A 112 -12.80 5.85 1.55
N ASP A 113 -11.87 6.61 1.02
CA ASP A 113 -11.10 6.30 -0.17
C ASP A 113 -9.85 5.51 0.24
N ARG A 114 -9.79 4.26 -0.21
CA ARG A 114 -8.64 3.36 0.05
C ARG A 114 -7.36 3.83 -0.63
N HIS A 115 -7.49 4.53 -1.76
CA HIS A 115 -6.39 4.85 -2.65
C HIS A 115 -5.55 6.00 -2.10
N LYS A 116 -6.15 6.83 -1.22
CA LYS A 116 -5.46 7.92 -0.54
C LYS A 116 -4.45 7.37 0.46
N GLY A 117 -3.18 7.58 0.14
CA GLY A 117 -2.04 7.10 0.95
C GLY A 117 -1.71 5.63 0.75
N GLU A 118 -2.36 4.91 -0.17
CA GLU A 118 -2.05 3.51 -0.49
C GLU A 118 -0.61 3.37 -0.99
N GLY A 119 -0.19 4.25 -1.91
CA GLY A 119 1.18 4.30 -2.40
C GLY A 119 2.20 4.53 -1.28
N GLU A 120 1.90 5.44 -0.34
CA GLU A 120 2.75 5.71 0.82
C GLU A 120 2.95 4.47 1.66
N LEU A 121 1.84 3.83 2.05
CA LEU A 121 1.84 2.67 2.91
C LEU A 121 2.64 1.52 2.26
N LEU A 122 2.40 1.24 0.98
CA LEU A 122 3.10 0.19 0.26
C LEU A 122 4.61 0.42 0.23
N VAL A 123 5.06 1.63 -0.12
CA VAL A 123 6.48 1.97 -0.11
C VAL A 123 7.06 1.80 1.30
N HIS A 124 6.38 2.33 2.31
CA HIS A 124 6.86 2.27 3.69
C HIS A 124 7.02 0.82 4.18
N ILE A 125 6.04 -0.05 3.94
CA ILE A 125 6.10 -1.46 4.35
C ILE A 125 7.21 -2.21 3.59
N ILE A 126 7.38 -1.95 2.29
CA ILE A 126 8.44 -2.57 1.48
C ILE A 126 9.82 -2.19 2.02
N GLU A 127 10.04 -0.92 2.33
CA GLU A 127 11.33 -0.43 2.84
C GLU A 127 11.65 -1.01 4.22
N LEU A 128 10.69 -1.02 5.15
CA LEU A 128 10.88 -1.63 6.48
C LEU A 128 11.21 -3.13 6.38
N CYS A 129 10.49 -3.87 5.53
CA CYS A 129 10.73 -5.30 5.33
C CYS A 129 11.99 -5.62 4.53
N ALA A 130 12.64 -4.60 3.97
CA ALA A 130 13.96 -4.68 3.38
C ALA A 130 15.09 -4.33 4.37
N GLY A 131 14.77 -4.11 5.65
CA GLY A 131 15.73 -3.70 6.67
C GLY A 131 16.12 -2.22 6.60
N ARG A 132 15.45 -1.43 5.75
CA ARG A 132 15.68 0.01 5.61
C ARG A 132 14.72 0.77 6.52
N CYS A 133 15.22 1.78 7.23
CA CYS A 133 14.36 2.67 8.03
C CYS A 133 14.13 3.97 7.26
N LEU A 134 12.88 4.36 7.11
CA LEU A 134 12.51 5.68 6.64
C LEU A 134 12.39 6.57 7.88
N SER A 135 13.36 7.47 8.08
CA SER A 135 13.21 8.50 9.12
C SER A 135 12.16 9.52 8.67
N GLU A 136 11.58 10.22 9.65
CA GLU A 136 10.66 11.32 9.37
C GLU A 136 11.33 12.41 8.52
N ASP A 137 12.65 12.62 8.68
CA ASP A 137 13.44 13.53 7.83
C ASP A 137 13.48 13.08 6.37
N VAL A 138 13.64 11.77 6.10
CA VAL A 138 13.64 11.22 4.74
C VAL A 138 12.26 11.34 4.12
N LEU A 139 11.19 11.11 4.90
CA LEU A 139 9.80 11.23 4.43
C LEU A 139 9.40 12.69 4.20
N SER A 140 9.89 13.60 5.02
CA SER A 140 9.64 15.05 4.93
C SER A 140 10.52 15.73 3.88
N HIS A 141 11.51 15.03 3.35
CA HIS A 141 12.38 15.57 2.31
C HIS A 141 11.54 15.94 1.07
N PRO A 142 11.68 17.16 0.50
CA PRO A 142 10.85 17.63 -0.60
C PRO A 142 10.80 16.69 -1.80
N TYR A 143 11.92 16.00 -2.08
CA TYR A 143 11.99 15.01 -3.15
C TYR A 143 11.16 13.75 -2.86
N THR A 144 11.17 13.25 -1.62
CA THR A 144 10.36 12.08 -1.22
C THR A 144 8.88 12.44 -1.23
N LEU A 145 8.53 13.63 -0.74
CA LEU A 145 7.16 14.15 -0.83
C LEU A 145 6.70 14.26 -2.29
N CYS A 146 7.56 14.72 -3.19
CA CYS A 146 7.25 14.79 -4.62
C CYS A 146 7.06 13.39 -5.24
N LEU A 147 7.93 12.42 -4.95
CA LEU A 147 7.76 11.04 -5.39
C LEU A 147 6.45 10.43 -4.88
N LEU A 148 6.10 10.73 -3.64
CA LEU A 148 4.89 10.24 -3.01
C LEU A 148 3.64 10.84 -3.65
N ASP A 149 3.62 12.15 -3.85
CA ASP A 149 2.53 12.87 -4.50
C ASP A 149 2.27 12.33 -5.91
N VAL A 150 3.32 12.19 -6.72
CA VAL A 150 3.20 11.63 -8.08
C VAL A 150 2.74 10.16 -8.04
N THR A 151 3.22 9.35 -7.11
CA THR A 151 2.79 7.95 -6.97
C THR A 151 1.30 7.84 -6.62
N ASN A 152 0.82 8.70 -5.71
CA ASN A 152 -0.58 8.76 -5.34
C ASN A 152 -1.46 9.34 -6.45
N GLN A 153 -0.95 10.29 -7.26
CA GLN A 153 -1.65 10.83 -8.43
C GLN A 153 -1.88 9.76 -9.52
N VAL A 154 -0.88 8.92 -9.79
CA VAL A 154 -1.03 7.78 -10.73
C VAL A 154 -2.16 6.85 -10.28
N GLU A 155 -2.28 6.60 -8.98
CA GLU A 155 -3.34 5.76 -8.41
C GLU A 155 -4.72 6.44 -8.41
N ALA A 156 -4.79 7.72 -8.05
CA ALA A 156 -6.04 8.49 -8.10
C ALA A 156 -6.62 8.55 -9.52
N ASN A 157 -5.76 8.74 -10.52
CA ASN A 157 -6.18 8.75 -11.91
C ASN A 157 -6.62 7.34 -12.39
N ARG A 158 -6.05 6.26 -11.84
CA ARG A 158 -6.53 4.87 -12.08
C ARG A 158 -7.98 4.69 -11.62
N GLN A 159 -8.32 5.20 -10.43
CA GLN A 159 -9.66 5.07 -9.86
C GLN A 159 -10.75 5.70 -10.75
N VAL A 160 -10.46 6.85 -11.36
CA VAL A 160 -11.38 7.52 -12.29
C VAL A 160 -11.68 6.66 -13.52
N GLN A 161 -10.68 5.90 -13.99
CA GLN A 161 -10.85 4.97 -15.11
C GLN A 161 -11.67 3.72 -14.74
N ASP A 162 -11.54 3.22 -13.51
CA ASP A 162 -12.25 2.02 -13.02
C ASP A 162 -13.75 2.30 -12.72
N MET A 163 -14.09 3.53 -12.30
CA MET A 163 -15.47 4.00 -12.07
C MET A 163 -16.30 4.19 -13.36
N GLY A 164 -15.81 3.73 -14.52
CA GLY A 164 -16.58 3.71 -15.76
C GLY A 164 -16.64 5.02 -16.52
N VAL A 165 -15.83 6.04 -16.18
CA VAL A 165 -15.59 7.19 -17.07
C VAL A 165 -14.62 6.78 -18.20
N ARG A 166 -14.95 5.68 -18.88
CA ARG A 166 -14.34 5.32 -20.16
C ARG A 166 -15.06 6.10 -21.24
N VAL A 167 -14.79 7.40 -21.36
CA VAL A 167 -14.92 8.01 -22.68
C VAL A 167 -13.71 7.52 -23.44
N ILE A 168 -13.86 6.40 -24.14
CA ILE A 168 -12.84 5.87 -25.05
C ILE A 168 -12.72 6.85 -26.21
N ASN A 169 -12.00 7.93 -26.00
CA ASN A 169 -11.51 8.81 -27.03
C ASN A 169 -9.99 8.84 -26.90
N PRO A 170 -9.22 8.57 -27.98
CA PRO A 170 -7.76 8.61 -27.95
C PRO A 170 -7.17 9.99 -27.59
N ASN A 171 -8.01 11.03 -27.58
CA ASN A 171 -7.69 12.40 -27.16
C ASN A 171 -8.11 12.72 -25.71
N ASP A 172 -8.49 11.72 -24.91
CA ASP A 172 -9.03 11.96 -23.59
C ASP A 172 -7.95 12.42 -22.60
N SER A 173 -8.18 13.60 -22.03
CA SER A 173 -7.26 14.35 -21.16
C SER A 173 -6.78 13.56 -19.93
N GLN A 174 -7.51 12.53 -19.52
CA GLN A 174 -7.25 11.72 -18.33
C GLN A 174 -6.14 10.68 -18.54
N THR A 175 -6.13 9.97 -19.67
CA THR A 175 -5.05 9.05 -20.04
C THR A 175 -3.74 9.81 -20.26
N SER A 176 -3.83 11.03 -20.81
CA SER A 176 -2.70 11.96 -20.89
C SER A 176 -2.14 12.29 -19.51
N ARG A 177 -3.00 12.54 -18.50
CA ARG A 177 -2.57 12.88 -17.13
C ARG A 177 -1.84 11.73 -16.43
N VAL A 178 -2.37 10.49 -16.47
CA VAL A 178 -1.66 9.32 -15.90
C VAL A 178 -0.28 9.17 -16.54
N GLN A 179 -0.22 9.34 -17.86
CA GLN A 179 1.03 9.25 -18.62
C GLN A 179 2.01 10.38 -18.29
N GLU A 180 1.53 11.61 -18.13
CA GLU A 180 2.33 12.76 -17.70
C GLU A 180 2.89 12.54 -16.28
N ASP A 181 2.07 12.07 -15.35
CA ASP A 181 2.49 11.79 -13.97
C ASP A 181 3.50 10.65 -13.92
N MET A 182 3.29 9.59 -14.72
CA MET A 182 4.27 8.52 -14.87
C MET A 182 5.59 9.02 -15.50
N GLN A 183 5.53 9.90 -16.50
CA GLN A 183 6.71 10.52 -17.09
C GLN A 183 7.45 11.42 -16.08
N LYS A 184 6.73 12.19 -15.25
CA LYS A 184 7.31 12.97 -14.15
C LYS A 184 8.01 12.03 -13.17
N LEU A 185 7.37 10.93 -12.76
CA LEU A 185 7.97 9.96 -11.84
C LEU A 185 9.25 9.34 -12.40
N VAL A 186 9.22 8.90 -13.66
CA VAL A 186 10.40 8.31 -14.33
C VAL A 186 11.53 9.33 -14.40
N LYS A 187 11.23 10.58 -14.76
CA LYS A 187 12.22 11.67 -14.75
C LYS A 187 12.79 11.89 -13.35
N LEU A 188 11.95 11.92 -12.31
CA LEU A 188 12.40 12.08 -10.92
C LEU A 188 13.32 10.94 -10.49
N VAL A 189 12.95 9.69 -10.76
CA VAL A 189 13.72 8.50 -10.38
C VAL A 189 15.05 8.40 -11.13
N LEU A 190 15.07 8.73 -12.42
CA LEU A 190 16.26 8.69 -13.28
C LEU A 190 17.15 9.94 -13.15
N SER A 191 16.65 11.03 -12.56
CA SER A 191 17.46 12.21 -12.31
C SER A 191 18.58 11.88 -11.31
N ASN A 192 19.81 11.90 -11.81
CA ASN A 192 21.05 11.72 -11.06
C ASN A 192 21.40 12.94 -10.18
N THR A 193 20.53 13.95 -10.10
CA THR A 193 20.72 15.07 -9.18
C THR A 193 20.82 14.51 -7.77
N SER A 194 21.93 14.81 -7.10
CA SER A 194 22.37 14.31 -5.80
C SER A 194 21.47 14.82 -4.65
N ASN A 195 20.16 14.64 -4.77
CA ASN A 195 19.17 15.15 -3.82
C ASN A 195 19.00 14.22 -2.61
N GLY A 196 20.06 13.50 -2.21
CA GLY A 196 20.13 12.71 -0.98
C GLY A 196 19.26 11.45 -0.89
N ALA A 197 18.32 11.22 -1.82
CA ALA A 197 17.43 10.06 -1.77
C ALA A 197 18.13 8.76 -2.19
N ASP A 198 18.07 7.75 -1.31
CA ASP A 198 18.62 6.41 -1.53
C ASP A 198 18.13 5.81 -2.87
N PRO A 199 19.03 5.37 -3.76
CA PRO A 199 18.67 4.68 -4.99
C PRO A 199 17.70 3.51 -4.78
N CYS A 200 17.77 2.79 -3.66
CA CYS A 200 16.84 1.71 -3.36
C CYS A 200 15.41 2.23 -3.15
N LEU A 201 15.25 3.32 -2.39
CA LEU A 201 13.97 3.97 -2.17
C LEU A 201 13.35 4.45 -3.49
N LYS A 202 14.14 5.08 -4.36
CA LYS A 202 13.67 5.51 -5.70
C LYS A 202 13.13 4.34 -6.52
N GLN A 203 13.80 3.20 -6.48
CA GLN A 203 13.37 1.99 -7.19
C GLN A 203 12.08 1.40 -6.59
N THR A 204 11.88 1.51 -5.28
CA THR A 204 10.64 1.07 -4.62
C THR A 204 9.45 1.94 -5.07
N PHE A 205 9.60 3.27 -5.06
CA PHE A 205 8.57 4.17 -5.62
C PHE A 205 8.24 3.84 -7.08
N LEU A 206 9.27 3.66 -7.91
CA LEU A 206 9.07 3.29 -9.30
C LEU A 206 8.34 1.96 -9.46
N ALA A 207 8.66 0.95 -8.62
CA ALA A 207 8.01 -0.36 -8.68
C ALA A 207 6.52 -0.29 -8.31
N VAL A 208 6.18 0.48 -7.27
CA VAL A 208 4.79 0.68 -6.83
C VAL A 208 4.01 1.43 -7.91
N ALA A 209 4.52 2.56 -8.39
CA ALA A 209 3.82 3.33 -9.41
C ALA A 209 3.68 2.61 -10.76
N LYS A 210 4.69 1.83 -11.19
CA LYS A 210 4.56 0.96 -12.37
C LYS A 210 3.40 -0.02 -12.25
N THR A 211 3.11 -0.49 -11.03
CA THR A 211 2.00 -1.42 -10.78
C THR A 211 0.67 -0.70 -10.92
N PHE A 212 0.53 0.49 -10.34
CA PHE A 212 -0.66 1.32 -10.51
C PHE A 212 -0.89 1.69 -11.97
N TYR A 213 0.16 2.14 -12.66
CA TYR A 213 0.12 2.46 -14.08
C TYR A 213 -0.28 1.26 -14.93
N TYR A 214 0.31 0.09 -14.68
CA TYR A 214 0.00 -1.16 -15.39
C TYR A 214 -1.46 -1.57 -15.18
N ALA A 215 -1.95 -1.53 -13.94
CA ALA A 215 -3.34 -1.84 -13.62
C ALA A 215 -4.35 -0.84 -14.22
N ALA A 216 -3.93 0.40 -14.49
CA ALA A 216 -4.76 1.40 -15.16
C ALA A 216 -4.87 1.16 -16.68
N HIS A 217 -3.79 0.70 -17.31
CA HIS A 217 -3.69 0.59 -18.77
C HIS A 217 -4.01 -0.80 -19.32
N CYS A 218 -3.93 -1.84 -18.50
CA CYS A 218 -4.28 -3.19 -18.91
C CYS A 218 -5.69 -3.55 -18.44
N SER A 219 -6.46 -4.16 -19.32
CA SER A 219 -7.75 -4.76 -18.99
C SER A 219 -7.59 -5.98 -18.07
N PRO A 220 -8.63 -6.36 -17.31
CA PRO A 220 -8.56 -7.56 -16.46
C PRO A 220 -8.15 -8.82 -17.22
N GLN A 221 -8.64 -9.00 -18.45
CA GLN A 221 -8.29 -10.14 -19.30
C GLN A 221 -6.80 -10.13 -19.69
N GLU A 222 -6.25 -8.98 -20.09
CA GLU A 222 -4.82 -8.86 -20.40
C GLU A 222 -3.95 -9.14 -19.17
N ILE A 223 -4.40 -8.70 -17.98
CA ILE A 223 -3.71 -8.98 -16.72
C ILE A 223 -3.69 -10.48 -16.45
N ASP A 224 -4.83 -11.17 -16.60
CA ASP A 224 -4.93 -12.63 -16.40
C ASP A 224 -4.01 -13.39 -17.37
N ASP A 225 -4.00 -13.00 -18.65
CA ASP A 225 -3.11 -13.58 -19.66
C ASP A 225 -1.63 -13.34 -19.33
N HIS A 226 -1.28 -12.14 -18.85
CA HIS A 226 0.08 -11.82 -18.43
C HIS A 226 0.48 -12.60 -17.17
N ILE A 227 -0.42 -12.79 -16.20
CA ILE A 227 -0.17 -13.61 -15.01
C ILE A 227 0.12 -15.05 -15.42
N ALA A 228 -0.70 -15.63 -16.30
CA ALA A 228 -0.52 -16.99 -16.81
C ALA A 228 0.87 -17.18 -17.43
N LYS A 229 1.27 -16.25 -18.31
CA LYS A 229 2.57 -16.27 -18.99
C LYS A 229 3.74 -16.07 -18.03
N VAL A 230 3.68 -15.05 -17.17
CA VAL A 230 4.84 -14.65 -16.35
C VAL A 230 5.09 -15.59 -15.17
N LEU A 231 4.03 -16.14 -14.57
CA LEU A 231 4.18 -16.96 -13.35
C LEU A 231 4.17 -18.47 -13.62
N PHE A 232 3.53 -18.92 -14.70
CA PHE A 232 3.26 -20.35 -14.89
C PHE A 232 3.79 -20.94 -16.20
N GLN A 233 4.11 -20.11 -17.20
CA GLN A 233 4.74 -20.57 -18.42
C GLN A 233 6.26 -20.51 -18.29
N ARG A 234 6.95 -21.61 -18.63
CA ARG A 234 8.41 -21.61 -18.71
C ARG A 234 8.86 -20.87 -19.98
N VAL A 235 9.98 -20.17 -19.88
CA VAL A 235 10.69 -19.65 -21.05
C VAL A 235 11.52 -20.81 -21.60
N ASP A 236 11.24 -21.17 -22.84
CA ASP A 236 12.00 -22.20 -23.58
C ASP A 236 13.41 -21.70 -23.97
#